data_AF-A0A7X6SQU0-F1
#
_entry.id   AF-A0A7X6SQU0-F1
#
_cell.length_a   1.000
_cell.length_b   1.000
_cell.length_c   1.000
_cell.angle_alpha   90.00
_cell.angle_beta   90.00
_cell.angle_gamma   90.00
#
_symmetry.space_group_name_H-M   'P 1'
#
loop_
_entity.id
_entity.type
_entity.pdbx_description
1 polymer ?
#
loop_
_entity_poly.entity_id
_entity_poly.type
_entity_poly.pdbx_seq_one_letter_code
_entity_poly.pdbx_strand_id
1 'polypeptide(L)' 'LKSCVFPAVRGRQISIFSINPETEIISRGLVYPLAGRKLRNWWEATLNEAAGEVVELEFENGAIIVFTCF' A
#
# COMPACT_ATOMS: atom_id res chain seq x y z
N LEU A 1 -11.62 2.84 10.66
CA LEU A 1 -10.76 2.23 9.62
C LEU A 1 -11.20 2.71 8.24
N LYS A 2 -10.28 3.28 7.45
CA LYS A 2 -10.53 3.60 6.03
C LYS A 2 -10.01 2.44 5.19
N SER A 3 -10.63 2.19 4.04
CA SER A 3 -10.17 1.17 3.10
C SER A 3 -10.28 1.64 1.66
N CYS A 4 -9.44 1.06 0.80
CA CYS A 4 -9.60 1.16 -0.63
C CYS A 4 -9.29 -0.19 -1.29
N VAL A 5 -10.05 -0.51 -2.33
CA VAL A 5 -9.86 -1.69 -3.17
C VAL A 5 -9.77 -1.20 -4.60
N PHE A 6 -8.77 -1.64 -5.33
CA PHE A 6 -8.59 -1.25 -6.72
C PHE A 6 -8.05 -2.40 -7.57
N PRO A 7 -8.42 -2.45 -8.86
CA PRO A 7 -7.87 -3.42 -9.78
C PRO A 7 -6.39 -3.15 -10.03
N ALA A 8 -5.62 -4.21 -10.16
CA ALA A 8 -4.20 -4.19 -10.49
C ALA A 8 -3.92 -5.24 -11.58
N VAL A 9 -2.70 -5.28 -12.07
CA VAL A 9 -2.21 -6.36 -12.94
C VAL A 9 -1.06 -7.01 -12.21
N ARG A 10 -1.04 -8.34 -12.14
CA ARG A 10 0.08 -9.07 -11.52
C ARG A 10 1.40 -8.61 -12.14
N GLY A 11 2.40 -8.29 -11.31
CA GLY A 11 3.65 -7.71 -11.82
C GLY A 11 3.71 -6.18 -11.77
N ARG A 12 2.57 -5.49 -11.60
CA ARG A 12 2.54 -4.03 -11.60
C ARG A 12 3.22 -3.47 -10.37
N GLN A 13 4.14 -2.54 -10.59
CA GLN A 13 4.84 -1.82 -9.54
C GLN A 13 3.90 -0.84 -8.83
N ILE A 14 3.84 -0.97 -7.51
CA ILE A 14 3.00 -0.19 -6.61
C ILE A 14 3.89 0.36 -5.51
N SER A 15 3.82 1.67 -5.29
CA SER A 15 4.47 2.33 -4.17
C SER A 15 3.42 2.99 -3.28
N ILE A 16 3.54 2.77 -1.98
CA ILE A 16 2.60 3.29 -0.97
C ILE A 16 3.36 4.26 -0.09
N PHE A 17 2.82 5.47 0.07
CA PHE A 17 3.39 6.50 0.92
C PHE A 17 2.38 6.89 1.99
N SER A 18 2.89 7.18 3.18
CA SER A 18 2.12 7.83 4.24
C SER A 18 2.74 9.18 4.58
N ILE A 19 1.90 10.21 4.67
CA ILE A 19 2.34 11.54 5.12
C ILE A 19 2.45 11.58 6.65
N ASN A 20 1.54 10.88 7.36
CA ASN A 20 1.60 10.77 8.81
C ASN A 20 2.30 9.46 9.21
N PRO A 21 3.45 9.50 9.92
CA PRO A 21 4.17 8.28 10.35
C PRO A 21 3.35 7.42 11.32
N GLU A 22 2.30 7.94 11.94
CA GLU A 22 1.38 7.17 12.78
C GLU A 22 0.28 6.45 12.00
N THR A 23 0.23 6.63 10.67
CA THR A 23 -0.72 5.91 9.81
C THR A 23 -0.32 4.45 9.76
N GLU A 24 -1.20 3.60 10.26
CA GLU A 24 -1.04 2.15 10.19
C GLU A 24 -1.70 1.65 8.90
N ILE A 25 -1.01 0.77 8.18
CA ILE A 25 -1.46 0.24 6.89
C ILE A 25 -1.40 -1.29 6.91
N ILE A 26 -2.50 -1.90 6.47
CA ILE A 26 -2.62 -3.32 6.17
C ILE A 26 -2.87 -3.45 4.66
N SER A 27 -2.20 -4.40 4.00
CA SER A 27 -2.42 -4.66 2.58
C SER A 27 -2.65 -6.14 2.27
N ARG A 28 -3.50 -6.38 1.27
CA ARG A 28 -3.71 -7.68 0.64
C ARG A 28 -3.55 -7.55 -0.88
N GLY A 29 -3.07 -8.62 -1.52
CA GLY A 29 -2.83 -8.61 -2.96
C GLY A 29 -1.51 -7.94 -3.40
N LEU A 30 -0.64 -7.58 -2.45
CA LEU A 30 0.76 -7.18 -2.74
C LEU A 30 1.71 -8.35 -2.50
N VAL A 31 2.80 -8.41 -3.25
CA VAL A 31 3.89 -9.39 -3.08
C VAL A 31 4.55 -9.21 -1.71
N TYR A 32 4.73 -7.96 -1.26
CA TYR A 32 5.22 -7.63 0.08
C TYR A 32 4.09 -7.05 0.93
N PRO A 33 3.34 -7.86 1.69
CA PRO A 33 2.20 -7.38 2.45
C PRO A 33 2.62 -6.45 3.59
N LEU A 34 1.83 -5.40 3.79
CA LEU A 34 1.88 -4.56 4.97
C LEU A 34 0.95 -5.19 6.01
N ALA A 35 1.47 -5.50 7.19
CA ALA A 35 0.73 -6.18 8.26
C ALA A 35 0.70 -5.27 9.50
N GLY A 36 -0.10 -4.20 9.44
CA GLY A 36 -0.17 -3.20 10.52
C GLY A 36 1.11 -2.34 10.58
N ARG A 37 1.65 -1.99 9.41
CA ARG A 37 2.92 -1.25 9.32
C ARG A 37 2.67 0.25 9.40
N LYS A 38 3.48 0.92 10.22
CA LYS A 38 3.66 2.37 10.24
C LYS A 38 4.93 2.73 9.48
N LEU A 39 4.78 3.41 8.34
CA LEU A 39 5.91 3.78 7.48
C LEU A 39 6.66 4.95 8.11
N ARG A 40 7.84 4.71 8.69
CA ARG A 40 8.66 5.76 9.34
C ARG A 40 9.48 6.54 8.31
N ASN A 41 9.84 5.89 7.23
CA ASN A 41 10.46 6.48 6.06
C ASN A 41 9.65 6.16 4.81
N TRP A 42 9.66 7.07 3.85
CA TRP A 42 8.87 6.93 2.63
C TRP A 42 9.25 5.73 1.77
N TRP A 43 10.52 5.30 1.81
CA TRP A 43 11.04 4.20 1.00
C TRP A 43 10.61 2.81 1.49
N GLU A 44 10.02 2.68 2.68
CA GLU A 44 9.72 1.37 3.29
C GLU A 44 8.66 0.54 2.55
N ALA A 45 7.80 1.19 1.76
CA ALA A 45 6.74 0.53 0.97
C ALA A 45 6.76 0.93 -0.52
N THR A 46 7.89 1.43 -1.00
CA THR A 46 8.12 1.67 -2.43
C THR A 46 8.60 0.42 -3.14
N LEU A 47 8.41 0.36 -4.45
CA LEU A 47 8.83 -0.76 -5.31
C LEU A 47 8.18 -2.11 -4.93
N ASN A 48 6.98 -2.05 -4.37
CA ASN A 48 6.16 -3.24 -4.15
C ASN A 48 5.51 -3.65 -5.47
N GLU A 49 4.85 -4.81 -5.49
CA GLU A 49 4.27 -5.38 -6.68
C GLU A 49 2.89 -5.96 -6.39
N ALA A 50 1.95 -5.83 -7.33
CA ALA A 50 0.68 -6.55 -7.26
C ALA A 50 0.92 -8.05 -7.45
N ALA A 51 0.47 -8.84 -6.48
CA ALA A 51 0.51 -10.30 -6.53
C ALA A 51 -0.58 -10.89 -7.44
N GLY A 52 -1.59 -10.09 -7.81
CA GLY A 52 -2.74 -10.54 -8.61
C GLY A 52 -3.47 -9.37 -9.26
N GLU A 53 -4.77 -9.54 -9.45
CA GLU A 53 -5.61 -8.57 -10.17
C GLU A 53 -6.30 -7.54 -9.27
N VAL A 54 -6.17 -7.69 -7.94
CA VAL A 54 -6.81 -6.82 -6.97
C VAL A 54 -5.84 -6.54 -5.84
N VAL A 55 -5.78 -5.28 -5.43
CA VAL A 55 -5.10 -4.83 -4.22
C VAL A 55 -6.11 -4.19 -3.29
N GLU A 56 -6.01 -4.54 -2.02
CA GLU A 56 -6.79 -3.97 -0.93
C GLU A 56 -5.85 -3.35 0.08
N LEU A 57 -6.16 -2.13 0.50
CA LEU A 57 -5.46 -1.40 1.56
C LEU A 57 -6.47 -1.00 2.62
N GLU A 58 -6.14 -1.28 3.88
CA GLU A 58 -6.82 -0.75 5.05
C GLU A 58 -5.85 0.16 5.80
N PHE A 59 -6.32 1.31 6.27
CA PHE A 59 -5.48 2.25 6.99
C PHE A 59 -6.27 3.14 7.94
N GLU A 60 -5.56 3.68 8.93
CA GLU A 60 -6.12 4.60 9.92
C GLU A 60 -5.12 5.70 10.30
N ASN A 61 -5.61 6.73 10.98
CA ASN A 61 -4.78 7.85 11.49
C ASN A 61 -4.12 8.72 10.40
N GLY A 62 -4.55 8.63 9.14
CA GLY A 62 -4.02 9.50 8.09
C GLY A 62 -4.63 9.29 6.70
N ALA A 63 -3.94 9.84 5.71
CA ALA A 63 -4.17 9.59 4.30
C ALA A 63 -2.91 8.96 3.71
N ILE A 64 -3.11 8.10 2.72
CA ILE A 64 -2.04 7.44 1.98
C ILE A 64 -2.05 7.89 0.52
N ILE A 65 -0.89 7.84 -0.12
CA ILE A 65 -0.74 8.04 -1.56
C ILE A 65 -0.33 6.70 -2.16
N VAL A 66 -1.02 6.31 -3.24
CA VAL A 66 -0.71 5.12 -4.01
C VAL A 66 -0.20 5.56 -5.37
N PHE A 67 1.02 5.18 -5.71
CA PHE A 67 1.61 5.39 -7.02
C PHE A 67 1.71 4.04 -7.74
N THR A 68 1.14 3.97 -8.94
CA THR A 68 1.19 2.77 -9.80
C THR A 68 1.96 3.10 -11.06
N CYS A 69 3.01 2.33 -11.37
CA CYS A 69 3.68 2.45 -12.66
C CYS A 69 2.85 1.73 -13.75
N PHE A 70 3.00 2.15 -15.00
CA PHE A 70 2.29 1.59 -16.15
C PHE A 70 2.52 0.07 -16.29
#